data_AF-A0AAU7MDD6-F1
#
_entry.id   AF-A0AAU7MDD6-F1
#
_cell.length_a   1.000
_cell.length_b   1.000
_cell.length_c   1.000
_cell.angle_alpha   90.00
_cell.angle_beta   90.00
_cell.angle_gamma   90.00
#
_symmetry.space_group_name_H-M   'P 1'
#
loop_
_entity.id
_entity.type
_entity.pdbx_description
1 polymer ?
#
loop_
_entity_poly.entity_id
_entity_poly.type
_entity_poly.pdbx_seq_one_letter_code
_entity_poly.pdbx_strand_id
1 'polypeptide(L)' 'MTFPRITVDPEVMGGAPCVRQSRIPVATLLAMLAEGMSVTDILTDLPFLDEEDMAEVLNYAADAVRDRTARRA' A
#
# COMPACT_ATOMS: atom_id res chain seq x y z
N MET A 1 13.77 -2.84 3.37
CA MET A 1 13.95 -1.79 2.33
C MET A 1 13.27 -0.51 2.83
N THR A 2 13.60 0.66 2.29
CA THR A 2 12.90 1.91 2.64
C THR A 2 11.86 2.22 1.56
N PHE A 3 10.63 2.52 1.98
CA PHE A 3 9.51 2.80 1.08
C PHE A 3 9.11 4.29 1.19
N PRO A 4 9.72 5.21 0.41
CA PRO A 4 9.51 6.65 0.56
C PRO A 4 8.06 7.14 0.43
N ARG A 5 7.22 6.45 -0.35
CA ARG A 5 5.79 6.76 -0.51
C ARG A 5 4.90 5.97 0.42
N ILE A 6 5.40 5.16 1.35
CA ILE A 6 4.59 4.53 2.40
C ILE A 6 4.94 5.14 3.74
N THR A 7 3.94 5.66 4.44
CA THR A 7 4.08 6.17 5.81
C THR A 7 3.41 5.25 6.79
N VAL A 8 3.95 5.22 8.01
CA VAL A 8 3.36 4.52 9.16
C VAL A 8 3.33 5.52 10.30
N ASP A 9 2.15 6.05 10.59
CA ASP A 9 1.94 7.01 11.67
C ASP A 9 0.93 6.42 12.67
N PRO A 10 1.30 6.17 13.94
CA PRO A 10 0.40 5.65 14.96
C PRO A 10 -0.88 6.49 15.14
N GLU A 11 -0.83 7.79 14.87
CA GLU A 11 -1.97 8.70 14.97
C GLU A 11 -2.91 8.65 13.75
N VAL A 12 -2.46 8.05 12.64
CA VAL A 12 -3.22 7.90 11.40
C VAL A 12 -3.63 6.46 11.21
N MET A 13 -4.94 6.20 11.09
CA MET A 13 -5.48 4.85 10.85
C MET A 13 -4.95 3.78 11.82
N GLY A 14 -4.61 4.17 13.06
CA GLY A 14 -4.07 3.28 14.08
C GLY A 14 -2.69 2.68 13.75
N GLY A 15 -1.86 3.38 12.98
CA GLY A 15 -0.54 2.89 12.57
C GLY A 15 -0.58 1.95 11.37
N ALA A 16 -1.67 1.92 10.61
CA ALA A 16 -1.72 1.19 9.35
C ALA A 16 -0.78 1.84 8.32
N PRO A 17 0.00 1.05 7.55
CA PRO A 17 0.81 1.58 6.45
C PRO A 17 -0.09 2.23 5.41
N CYS A 18 0.13 3.53 5.16
CA CYS A 18 -0.67 4.34 4.25
C CYS A 18 0.20 4.91 3.13
N VAL A 19 -0.41 5.15 1.97
CA VAL A 19 0.30 5.79 0.85
C VAL A 19 0.47 7.27 1.15
N ARG A 20 1.71 7.76 1.09
CA ARG A 20 2.13 9.14 1.36
C ARG A 20 1.55 9.62 2.69
N GLN A 21 1.14 10.89 2.80
CA GLN A 21 0.39 11.43 3.93
C GLN A 21 -1.13 11.27 3.78
N SER A 22 -1.58 10.27 3.02
CA SER A 22 -3.02 10.00 2.85
C SER A 22 -3.57 9.14 4.00
N ARG A 23 -4.89 9.02 4.06
CA ARG A 23 -5.58 8.03 4.89
C ARG A 23 -6.01 6.80 4.09
N ILE A 24 -5.24 6.42 3.07
CA ILE A 24 -5.47 5.21 2.28
C ILE A 24 -4.46 4.14 2.70
N PRO A 25 -4.91 3.12 3.44
CA PRO A 25 -4.07 1.99 3.79
C PRO A 25 -3.63 1.21 2.56
N VAL A 26 -2.40 0.69 2.58
CA VAL A 26 -1.90 -0.30 1.61
C VAL A 26 -2.88 -1.47 1.47
N ALA A 27 -3.44 -1.94 2.59
CA ALA A 27 -4.42 -3.03 2.59
C ALA A 27 -5.68 -2.71 1.78
N THR A 28 -6.13 -1.45 1.75
CA THR A 28 -7.30 -1.03 0.96
C THR A 28 -7.03 -1.14 -0.52
N LEU A 29 -5.87 -0.66 -0.99
CA LEU A 29 -5.49 -0.77 -2.41
C LEU A 29 -5.32 -2.22 -2.84
N LEU A 30 -4.75 -3.07 -1.98
CA LEU A 30 -4.66 -4.51 -2.23
C LEU A 30 -6.04 -5.18 -2.27
N ALA A 31 -6.99 -4.74 -1.45
CA ALA A 31 -8.37 -5.25 -1.48
C ALA A 31 -9.08 -4.88 -2.80
N MET A 32 -8.93 -3.65 -3.28
CA MET A 32 -9.47 -3.22 -4.57
C MET A 32 -8.92 -4.06 -5.73
N LEU A 33 -7.60 -4.33 -5.73
CA LEU A 33 -6.99 -5.24 -6.70
C LEU A 33 -7.54 -6.66 -6.59
N ALA A 34 -7.77 -7.17 -5.37
CA ALA A 34 -8.35 -8.49 -5.15
C ALA A 34 -9.82 -8.59 -5.59
N GLU A 35 -10.55 -7.49 -5.56
CA GLU A 35 -11.91 -7.36 -6.10
C GLU A 35 -11.94 -7.28 -7.63
N GLY A 36 -10.78 -7.25 -8.28
CA GLY A 36 -10.63 -7.31 -9.74
C GLY A 36 -10.46 -5.94 -10.40
N MET A 37 -10.31 -4.86 -9.63
CA MET A 37 -9.97 -3.56 -10.20
C MET A 37 -8.56 -3.58 -10.79
N SER A 38 -8.38 -2.96 -11.95
CA SER A 38 -7.06 -2.72 -12.49
C SER A 38 -6.38 -1.53 -11.78
N VAL A 39 -5.07 -1.42 -11.90
CA VAL A 39 -4.33 -0.23 -11.42
C VAL A 39 -4.90 1.04 -12.05
N THR A 40 -5.23 1.01 -13.34
CA THR A 40 -5.81 2.16 -14.05
C THR A 40 -7.17 2.57 -13.49
N ASP A 41 -8.02 1.61 -13.12
CA ASP A 41 -9.32 1.91 -12.48
C ASP A 41 -9.10 2.58 -11.12
N ILE A 42 -8.17 2.05 -10.32
CA ILE A 42 -7.82 2.61 -9.01
C ILE A 42 -7.30 4.05 -9.15
N LEU A 43 -6.41 4.32 -10.11
CA LEU A 43 -5.89 5.67 -10.36
C LEU A 43 -6.98 6.62 -10.88
N THR A 44 -7.97 6.10 -11.59
CA THR A 44 -9.12 6.88 -12.05
C THR A 44 -10.01 7.30 -10.87
N ASP A 45 -10.27 6.37 -9.93
CA ASP A 45 -11.08 6.63 -8.74
C ASP A 45 -10.33 7.45 -7.67
N LEU A 46 -9.00 7.34 -7.64
CA LEU A 46 -8.11 8.01 -6.70
C LEU A 46 -7.07 8.87 -7.46
N PRO A 47 -7.49 10.00 -8.07
CA PRO A 47 -6.66 10.78 -8.99
C PRO A 47 -5.46 11.49 -8.34
N PHE A 48 -5.33 11.40 -7.01
CA PHE A 48 -4.17 11.88 -6.28
C PHE A 48 -3.07 10.82 -6.13
N LEU A 49 -3.33 9.58 -6.54
CA LEU A 49 -2.33 8.53 -6.67
C LEU A 49 -1.73 8.56 -8.08
N ASP A 50 -0.49 8.13 -8.18
CA ASP A 50 0.20 7.91 -9.46
C ASP A 50 0.64 6.44 -9.60
N GLU A 51 1.16 6.07 -10.78
CA GLU A 51 1.65 4.70 -11.02
C GLU A 51 2.81 4.31 -10.08
N GLU A 52 3.63 5.28 -9.66
CA GLU A 52 4.75 5.04 -8.76
C GLU A 52 4.27 4.73 -7.33
N ASP A 53 3.18 5.38 -6.88
CA ASP A 53 2.50 5.06 -5.64
C ASP A 53 2.02 3.61 -5.64
N MET A 54 1.39 3.16 -6.74
CA MET A 54 0.90 1.77 -6.86
C MET A 54 2.05 0.75 -6.94
N ALA A 55 3.15 1.09 -7.63
CA ALA A 55 4.34 0.25 -7.65
C ALA A 55 4.97 0.10 -6.25
N GLU A 56 5.06 1.19 -5.50
CA GLU A 56 5.57 1.19 -4.13
C GLU A 56 4.67 0.41 -3.17
N VAL A 57 3.34 0.53 -3.30
CA VAL A 57 2.35 -0.28 -2.56
C VAL A 57 2.60 -1.77 -2.75
N LEU A 58 2.78 -2.22 -4.00
CA LEU A 58 3.02 -3.63 -4.32
C LEU A 58 4.39 -4.11 -3.80
N ASN A 59 5.43 -3.27 -3.91
CA ASN A 59 6.75 -3.58 -3.36
C ASN A 59 6.73 -3.70 -1.83
N TYR A 60 6.04 -2.78 -1.14
CA TYR A 60 5.83 -2.84 0.30
C TYR A 60 5.10 -4.13 0.70
N ALA A 61 4.01 -4.47 -0.02
CA ALA A 61 3.23 -5.67 0.26
C ALA A 61 4.08 -6.94 0.10
N ALA A 62 4.88 -7.03 -0.97
CA ALA A 62 5.77 -8.16 -1.22
C ALA A 62 6.83 -8.31 -0.11
N ASP A 63 7.45 -7.22 0.32
CA ASP A 63 8.44 -7.22 1.41
C ASP A 63 7.81 -7.60 2.76
N ALA A 64 6.62 -7.06 3.07
CA ALA A 64 5.89 -7.37 4.29
C ALA A 64 5.51 -8.85 4.40
N VAL A 65 5.17 -9.49 3.28
CA VAL A 65 4.91 -10.93 3.23
C VAL A 65 6.20 -11.72 3.42
N ARG A 66 7.31 -11.32 2.76
CA ARG A 66 8.62 -11.97 2.91
C ARG A 66 9.12 -11.95 4.36
N ASP A 67 9.06 -10.79 5.03
CA ASP A 67 9.49 -10.68 6.44
C ASP A 67 8.61 -11.51 7.37
N ARG A 68 7.28 -11.54 7.14
CA ARG A 68 6.37 -12.40 7.92
C ARG A 68 6.67 -13.89 7.75
N THR A 69 7.10 -14.33 6.56
CA THR A 69 7.51 -15.72 6.34
C THR A 69 8.86 -16.03 6.99
N ALA A 70 9.79 -15.07 7.03
CA ALA A 70 11.11 -15.25 7.64
C ALA A 70 11.06 -15.32 9.18
N ARG A 71 10.09 -14.66 9.83
CA ARG A 71 9.92 -14.68 11.30
C ARG A 71 9.11 -15.86 11.84
N ARG A 72 8.51 -16.67 10.96
CA ARG A 72 7.70 -17.85 11.32
C ARG A 72 8.39 -19.18 11.01
N ALA A 73 9.60 -19.15 10.47
CA ALA A 73 10.48 -20.31 10.28
C ALA A 73 11.54 -20.35 11.39
#